data_AF-A0A7J3LMT3-F1
#
_entry.id   AF-A0A7J3LMT3-F1
#
_cell.length_a   1.000
_cell.length_b   1.000
_cell.length_c   1.000
_cell.angle_alpha   90.00
_cell.angle_beta   90.00
_cell.angle_gamma   90.00
#
_symmetry.space_group_name_H-M   'P 1'
#
loop_
_entity.id
_entity.type
_entity.pdbx_description
1 polymer ?
#
loop_
_entity_poly.entity_id
_entity_poly.type
_entity_poly.pdbx_seq_one_letter_code
_entity_poly.pdbx_strand_id
1 'polypeptide(L)' 'MAKFTITIVFCLILITSLICLSCVKKPLEDNQVTGASIQELKQTACEAAENADTCRTRLPELGFVTNEECCELFGKCCK' A
#
# COMPACT_ATOMS: atom_id res chain seq x y z
N MET A 1 21.81 -5.60 -41.07
CA MET A 1 21.68 -4.42 -40.20
C MET A 1 20.50 -4.48 -39.20
N ALA A 2 19.58 -5.48 -39.26
CA ALA A 2 18.43 -5.55 -38.34
C ALA A 2 18.70 -6.17 -36.96
N LYS A 3 19.77 -6.97 -36.81
CA LYS A 3 20.10 -7.66 -35.54
C LYS A 3 20.54 -6.71 -34.43
N PHE A 4 21.16 -5.58 -34.77
CA PHE A 4 21.66 -4.60 -33.80
C PHE A 4 20.52 -3.81 -33.13
N THR A 5 19.48 -3.46 -33.90
CA THR A 5 18.34 -2.70 -33.39
C THR A 5 17.53 -3.48 -32.37
N ILE A 6 17.36 -4.79 -32.58
CA ILE A 6 16.61 -5.67 -31.67
C ILE A 6 17.34 -5.79 -30.31
N THR A 7 18.66 -5.91 -30.33
CA THR A 7 19.47 -5.99 -29.09
C THR A 7 19.37 -4.69 -28.27
N ILE A 8 19.36 -3.53 -28.92
CA ILE A 8 19.26 -2.23 -28.22
C ILE A 8 17.89 -2.07 -27.57
N VAL A 9 16.81 -2.41 -28.28
CA VAL A 9 15.44 -2.32 -27.77
C VAL A 9 15.24 -3.27 -26.57
N PHE A 10 15.74 -4.49 -26.65
CA PHE A 10 15.67 -5.45 -25.55
C PHE A 10 16.46 -4.96 -24.32
N CYS A 11 17.62 -4.32 -24.53
CA CYS A 11 18.44 -3.77 -23.46
C CYS A 11 17.73 -2.60 -22.74
N LEU A 12 17.07 -1.70 -23.49
CA LEU A 12 16.31 -0.59 -22.91
C LEU A 12 15.15 -1.08 -22.03
N ILE A 13 14.39 -2.09 -22.47
CA ILE A 13 13.26 -2.67 -21.71
C ILE A 13 13.73 -3.26 -20.38
N LEU A 14 14.87 -3.97 -20.38
CA LEU A 14 15.44 -4.55 -19.17
C LEU A 14 15.88 -3.47 -18.17
N ILE A 15 16.50 -2.38 -18.64
CA ILE A 15 16.93 -1.25 -17.80
C ILE A 15 15.71 -0.56 -17.17
N THR A 16 14.66 -0.28 -17.94
CA THR A 16 13.43 0.33 -17.40
C THR A 16 12.77 -0.56 -16.34
N SER A 17 12.76 -1.87 -16.56
CA SER A 17 12.19 -2.85 -15.61
C SER A 17 12.97 -2.92 -14.29
N LEU A 18 14.31 -2.81 -14.35
CA LEU A 18 15.18 -2.76 -13.16
C LEU A 18 15.00 -1.47 -12.35
N ILE A 19 14.75 -0.33 -13.00
CA ILE A 19 14.54 0.96 -12.32
C ILE A 19 13.20 0.98 -11.56
N CYS A 20 12.14 0.36 -12.09
CA CYS A 20 10.84 0.28 -11.41
C CYS A 20 10.87 -0.55 -10.11
N LEU A 21 11.76 -1.54 -10.01
CA LEU A 21 11.87 -2.38 -8.81
C LEU A 21 12.44 -1.61 -7.59
N SER A 22 13.21 -0.55 -7.84
CA SER A 22 13.78 0.33 -6.82
C SER A 22 12.75 1.28 -6.19
N CYS A 23 11.54 1.41 -6.75
CA CYS A 23 10.49 2.26 -6.18
C CYS A 23 9.63 1.54 -5.13
N VAL A 24 9.71 0.21 -5.03
CA VAL A 24 8.89 -0.61 -4.10
C VAL A 24 9.77 -1.28 -3.05
N LYS A 25 10.70 -0.52 -2.47
CA LYS A 25 11.35 -0.92 -1.22
C LYS A 25 11.71 0.28 -0.39
N LYS A 26 10.70 0.95 0.17
CA LYS A 26 10.89 1.61 1.47
C LYS A 26 10.96 0.50 2.51
N PRO A 27 12.11 0.23 3.16
CA PRO A 27 12.05 -0.36 4.48
C PRO A 27 11.24 0.61 5.34
N LEU A 28 10.15 0.14 5.94
CA LEU A 28 9.54 0.77 7.11
C LEU A 28 10.61 0.71 8.19
N GLU A 29 11.47 1.71 8.20
CA GLU A 29 12.47 1.93 9.22
C GLU A 29 11.70 2.30 10.48
N ASP A 30 11.53 1.27 11.31
CA ASP A 30 11.19 1.33 12.72
C ASP A 30 12.10 2.36 13.41
N ASN A 31 11.60 3.57 13.66
CA ASN A 31 12.13 4.50 14.64
C ASN A 31 11.06 5.58 14.94
N GLN A 32 10.29 5.37 16.01
CA GLN A 32 9.44 6.37 16.66
C GLN A 32 8.27 6.97 15.85
N VAL A 33 7.39 6.13 15.31
CA VAL A 33 6.00 6.58 15.14
C VAL A 33 5.31 6.52 16.50
N THR A 34 5.39 7.64 17.21
CA THR A 34 4.59 8.00 18.38
C THR A 34 3.17 7.44 18.21
N GLY A 35 2.60 6.72 19.19
CA GLY A 35 1.33 6.00 19.05
C GLY A 35 0.17 6.79 18.43
N ALA A 36 0.23 8.12 18.45
CA ALA A 36 -0.64 9.02 17.71
C ALA A 36 -0.70 8.74 16.19
N SER A 37 0.42 8.58 15.47
CA SER A 37 0.34 8.44 14.00
C SER A 37 -0.07 7.03 13.55
N ILE A 38 0.15 5.99 14.37
CA ILE A 38 -0.47 4.67 14.13
C ILE A 38 -1.99 4.79 14.25
N GLN A 39 -2.49 5.54 15.23
CA GLN A 39 -3.92 5.75 15.43
C GLN A 39 -4.55 6.54 14.28
N GLU A 40 -3.89 7.60 13.78
CA GLU A 40 -4.34 8.33 12.59
C GLU A 40 -4.31 7.47 11.32
N LEU A 41 -3.32 6.59 11.19
CA LEU A 41 -3.26 5.65 10.06
C LEU A 41 -4.41 4.65 10.12
N LYS A 42 -4.74 4.12 11.32
CA LYS A 42 -5.91 3.27 11.53
C LYS A 42 -7.21 4.01 11.20
N GLN A 43 -7.37 5.25 11.67
CA GLN A 43 -8.55 6.07 11.37
C GLN A 43 -8.72 6.30 9.87
N THR A 44 -7.63 6.68 9.17
CA THR A 44 -7.64 6.91 7.73
C THR A 44 -7.98 5.64 6.96
N ALA A 45 -7.46 4.49 7.39
CA ALA A 45 -7.79 3.20 6.79
C ALA A 45 -9.27 2.84 6.97
N CYS A 46 -9.82 3.03 8.17
CA CYS A 46 -11.25 2.81 8.46
C CYS A 46 -12.14 3.73 7.60
N GLU A 47 -11.77 5.01 7.50
CA GLU A 47 -12.52 6.02 6.77
C GLU A 47 -12.47 5.79 5.26
N ALA A 48 -11.31 5.44 4.71
CA ALA A 48 -11.19 5.05 3.31
C ALA A 48 -12.00 3.81 2.98
N ALA A 49 -11.99 2.80 3.86
CA ALA A 49 -12.73 1.57 3.66
C ALA A 49 -14.24 1.76 3.75
N GLU A 50 -14.74 2.61 4.66
CA GLU A 50 -16.16 2.96 4.76
C GLU A 50 -16.63 3.73 3.53
N ASN A 51 -15.88 4.75 3.09
CA ASN A 51 -16.23 5.53 1.91
C ASN A 51 -16.23 4.70 0.63
N ALA A 52 -15.35 3.69 0.55
CA ALA A 52 -15.28 2.77 -0.58
C ALA A 52 -16.19 1.54 -0.43
N ASP A 53 -16.98 1.43 0.65
CA ASP A 53 -17.80 0.26 0.99
C ASP A 53 -16.99 -1.08 0.94
N THR A 54 -15.73 -1.02 1.33
CA THR A 54 -14.77 -2.15 1.26
C THR A 54 -14.27 -2.59 2.63
N CYS A 55 -14.92 -2.15 3.71
CA CYS A 55 -14.64 -2.55 5.09
C CYS A 55 -14.41 -4.06 5.26
N ARG A 56 -15.29 -4.90 4.69
CA ARG A 56 -15.20 -6.37 4.86
C ARG A 56 -14.15 -7.06 3.98
N THR A 57 -13.60 -6.37 2.98
CA THR A 57 -12.68 -6.94 2.00
C THR A 57 -11.28 -6.34 2.12
N ARG A 58 -11.15 -5.03 1.94
CA ARG A 58 -9.85 -4.32 1.94
C ARG A 58 -9.24 -4.17 3.32
N LEU A 59 -10.05 -3.95 4.34
CA LEU A 59 -9.58 -3.73 5.71
C LEU A 59 -8.80 -4.94 6.27
N PRO A 60 -9.33 -6.19 6.19
CA PRO A 60 -8.57 -7.37 6.61
C PRO A 60 -7.39 -7.70 5.70
N GLU A 61 -7.42 -7.32 4.42
CA GLU A 61 -6.26 -7.49 3.51
C GLU A 61 -5.07 -6.61 3.90
N LEU A 62 -5.32 -5.43 4.46
CA LEU A 62 -4.27 -4.52 4.93
C LEU A 62 -3.61 -5.01 6.23
N GLY A 63 -4.30 -5.86 7.01
CA GLY A 63 -3.79 -6.45 8.27
C GLY A 63 -3.45 -5.43 9.36
N PHE A 64 -3.83 -4.16 9.19
CA PHE A 64 -3.44 -3.04 10.05
C PHE A 64 -4.49 -2.71 11.11
N VAL A 65 -5.77 -2.97 10.82
CA VAL A 65 -6.93 -2.72 11.68
C VAL A 65 -8.07 -3.67 11.30
N THR A 66 -8.78 -4.18 12.29
CA THR A 66 -9.95 -5.05 12.09
C THR A 66 -11.25 -4.24 11.95
N ASN A 67 -12.30 -4.87 11.40
CA ASN A 67 -13.61 -4.22 11.31
C ASN A 67 -14.16 -3.87 12.70
N GLU A 68 -14.02 -4.78 13.68
CA GLU A 68 -14.37 -4.50 15.06
C GLU A 68 -13.60 -3.30 15.62
N GLU A 69 -12.28 -3.22 15.44
CA GLU A 69 -11.51 -2.06 15.90
C GLU A 69 -11.97 -0.75 15.23
N CYS A 70 -12.27 -0.77 13.93
CA CYS A 70 -12.81 0.41 13.25
C CYS A 70 -14.16 0.85 13.83
N CYS A 71 -15.00 -0.11 14.18
CA CYS A 71 -16.32 0.18 14.72
C CYS A 71 -16.25 0.67 16.17
N GLU A 72 -15.48 0.01 17.03
CA GLU A 72 -15.37 0.34 18.44
C GLU A 72 -14.57 1.62 18.69
N LEU A 73 -13.50 1.86 17.94
CA LEU A 73 -12.60 2.99 18.17
C LEU A 73 -13.01 4.24 17.39
N PHE A 74 -13.53 4.08 16.16
CA PHE A 74 -13.80 5.19 15.25
C PHE A 74 -15.27 5.31 14.84
N GLY A 75 -16.14 4.36 15.22
CA GLY A 75 -17.53 4.34 14.78
C GLY A 75 -17.69 4.12 13.28
N LYS A 76 -16.68 3.54 12.64
CA LYS A 76 -16.59 3.33 11.19
C LYS A 76 -16.71 1.86 10.86
N CYS A 77 -17.18 1.53 9.66
CA CYS A 77 -17.30 0.13 9.21
C CYS A 77 -18.17 -0.77 10.11
N CYS A 78 -19.14 -0.20 10.85
CA CYS A 78 -20.00 -0.92 11.80
C CYS A 78 -21.12 -1.78 11.18
N LYS A 79 -21.03 -2.12 9.88
CA LYS A 79 -22.11 -2.76 9.11
C LYS A 79 -21.80 -4.21 8.71
#